data_AF-A0A661CG84-F1
#
_entry.id   AF-A0A661CG84-F1
#
_cell.length_a   1.000
_cell.length_b   1.000
_cell.length_c   1.000
_cell.angle_alpha   90.00
_cell.angle_beta   90.00
_cell.angle_gamma   90.00
#
_symmetry.space_group_name_H-M   'P 1'
#
loop_
_entity.id
_entity.type
_entity.pdbx_description
1 polymer ?
#
loop_
_entity_poly.entity_id
_entity_poly.type
_entity_poly.pdbx_seq_one_letter_code
_entity_poly.pdbx_strand_id
1 'polypeptide(L)'
;MRPLIRDNSFPYLPRDFIQTEQGLIFAVVSYQPQDEKVGCFLRYIFEGNIWKKVDTEKANTVLKQYYPQYCYQSKQFEASFHAVAVPDIIKHYRPEERLHSVLQREPTDEIEQKLHKLIPILVRYGVDCNLLGLTGSMLINQQRKNSDIDLVVYGREAFLQTRQAVQKALAESIINKLSTALMEDNYNRRSGELSFDEFSWHENRKFNNAAIDGTKYNICMVC
;
A
#
# COMPACT_ATOMS: atom_id res chain seq x y z
N MET A 1 18.85 -5.16 -15.14
CA MET A 1 18.96 -5.85 -13.83
C MET A 1 18.24 -4.96 -12.82
N ARG A 2 17.31 -5.50 -12.02
CA ARG A 2 16.54 -4.70 -11.05
C ARG A 2 17.49 -4.22 -9.93
N PRO A 3 17.41 -2.96 -9.46
CA PRO A 3 18.22 -2.50 -8.34
C PRO A 3 17.93 -3.31 -7.08
N LEU A 4 18.92 -3.40 -6.18
CA LEU A 4 18.75 -4.05 -4.89
C LEU A 4 17.83 -3.17 -4.02
N ILE A 5 16.56 -3.55 -3.91
CA ILE A 5 15.54 -2.80 -3.16
C ILE A 5 15.61 -3.11 -1.65
N ARG A 6 16.09 -4.29 -1.26
CA ARG A 6 15.98 -4.82 0.09
C ARG A 6 17.34 -5.19 0.67
N ASP A 7 17.51 -4.92 1.97
CA ASP A 7 18.60 -5.45 2.77
C ASP A 7 18.35 -6.95 3.07
N ASN A 8 19.37 -7.79 2.93
CA ASN A 8 19.27 -9.22 3.20
C ASN A 8 19.15 -9.54 4.70
N SER A 9 19.63 -8.66 5.59
CA SER A 9 19.57 -8.85 7.04
C SER A 9 18.16 -8.63 7.61
N PHE A 10 17.40 -7.71 7.02
CA PHE A 10 16.01 -7.44 7.38
C PHE A 10 15.22 -7.06 6.11
N PRO A 11 14.66 -8.03 5.38
CA PRO A 11 14.09 -7.78 4.06
C PRO A 11 12.66 -7.23 4.10
N TYR A 12 12.14 -6.81 5.26
CA TYR A 12 10.76 -6.35 5.44
C TYR A 12 10.69 -4.82 5.39
N LEU A 13 9.83 -4.30 4.53
CA LEU A 13 9.65 -2.87 4.32
C LEU A 13 8.19 -2.48 4.60
N PRO A 14 7.93 -1.27 5.11
CA PRO A 14 6.59 -0.74 5.15
C PRO A 14 5.90 -0.85 3.78
N ARG A 15 4.59 -1.14 3.80
CA ARG A 15 3.76 -1.47 2.63
C ARG A 15 3.89 -2.91 2.10
N ASP A 16 4.79 -3.72 2.64
CA ASP A 16 4.69 -5.18 2.50
C ASP A 16 3.58 -5.73 3.39
N PHE A 17 3.05 -6.90 3.03
CA PHE A 17 2.19 -7.69 3.91
C PHE A 17 2.89 -8.98 4.32
N ILE A 18 2.63 -9.45 5.54
CA ILE A 18 3.10 -10.75 6.05
C ILE A 18 1.90 -11.56 6.53
N GLN A 19 1.97 -12.88 6.37
CA GLN A 19 0.90 -13.80 6.77
C GLN A 19 1.41 -14.87 7.71
N THR A 20 0.57 -15.21 8.70
CA THR A 20 0.80 -16.30 9.66
C THR A 20 -0.02 -17.55 9.31
N GLU A 21 0.30 -18.68 9.95
CA GLU A 21 -0.41 -19.95 9.76
C GLU A 21 -1.91 -19.87 10.05
N GLN A 22 -2.32 -18.98 10.96
CA GLN A 22 -3.71 -18.79 11.35
C GLN A 22 -4.51 -17.98 10.32
N GLY A 23 -3.91 -17.62 9.19
CA GLY A 23 -4.55 -16.85 8.13
C GLY A 23 -4.69 -15.36 8.44
N LEU A 24 -3.93 -14.85 9.40
CA LEU A 24 -3.84 -13.41 9.69
C LEU A 24 -2.88 -12.75 8.72
N ILE A 25 -3.27 -11.59 8.18
CA ILE A 25 -2.39 -10.78 7.33
C ILE A 25 -2.14 -9.42 7.98
N PHE A 26 -0.87 -9.11 8.15
CA PHE A 26 -0.41 -7.86 8.72
C PHE A 26 0.26 -7.00 7.66
N ALA A 27 0.00 -5.69 7.69
CA ALA A 27 0.80 -4.72 6.95
C ALA A 27 2.05 -4.37 7.77
N VAL A 28 3.23 -4.46 7.17
CA VAL A 28 4.48 -4.02 7.79
C VAL A 28 4.46 -2.50 7.94
N VAL A 29 4.89 -2.00 9.10
CA VAL A 29 4.90 -0.57 9.44
C VAL A 29 6.27 -0.07 9.92
N SER A 30 7.22 -0.96 10.16
CA SER A 30 8.57 -0.62 10.63
C SER A 30 9.63 -0.98 9.58
N TYR A 31 10.64 -0.12 9.42
CA TYR A 31 11.85 -0.40 8.65
C TYR A 31 12.89 -1.20 9.46
N GLN A 32 12.69 -1.36 10.77
CA GLN A 32 13.65 -1.97 11.67
C GLN A 32 13.03 -3.14 12.45
N PRO A 33 13.82 -4.18 12.75
CA PRO A 33 13.37 -5.29 13.57
C PRO A 33 13.00 -4.84 14.99
N GLN A 34 12.10 -5.59 15.62
CA GLN A 34 11.62 -5.36 16.99
C GLN A 34 11.84 -6.62 17.82
N ASP A 35 13.03 -6.78 18.40
CA ASP A 35 13.44 -8.01 19.11
C ASP A 35 13.16 -9.28 18.26
N GLU A 36 13.78 -9.34 17.08
CA GLU A 36 13.62 -10.42 16.08
C GLU A 36 12.20 -10.57 15.49
N LYS A 37 11.35 -9.56 15.70
CA LYS A 37 10.00 -9.50 15.11
C LYS A 37 9.90 -8.42 14.04
N VAL A 38 8.92 -8.58 13.16
CA VAL A 38 8.53 -7.58 12.17
C VAL A 38 7.42 -6.72 12.76
N GLY A 39 7.71 -5.42 12.94
CA GLY A 39 6.72 -4.45 13.37
C GLY A 39 5.65 -4.24 12.29
N CYS A 40 4.40 -4.51 12.63
CA CYS A 40 3.30 -4.58 11.68
C CYS A 40 1.96 -4.18 12.32
N PHE A 41 0.89 -4.24 11.52
CA PHE A 41 -0.47 -3.98 11.95
C PHE A 41 -1.43 -4.96 11.28
N LEU A 42 -2.38 -5.54 12.02
CA LEU A 42 -3.29 -6.55 11.49
C LEU A 42 -4.29 -5.88 10.55
N ARG A 43 -4.42 -6.40 9.33
CA ARG A 43 -5.26 -5.82 8.28
C ARG A 43 -6.32 -6.75 7.75
N TYR A 44 -6.05 -8.05 7.72
CA TYR A 44 -7.04 -9.05 7.29
C TYR A 44 -7.03 -10.26 8.21
N ILE A 45 -8.22 -10.81 8.42
CA ILE A 45 -8.46 -12.09 9.10
C ILE A 45 -9.15 -13.04 8.14
N PHE A 46 -8.88 -14.34 8.26
CA PHE A 46 -9.55 -15.37 7.47
C PHE A 46 -10.77 -15.91 8.25
N GLU A 47 -11.97 -15.62 7.75
CA GLU A 47 -13.22 -16.04 8.36
C GLU A 47 -14.18 -16.54 7.28
N GLY A 48 -14.74 -17.74 7.46
CA GLY A 48 -15.73 -18.29 6.52
C GLY A 48 -15.15 -18.47 5.10
N ASN A 49 -13.90 -18.92 5.01
CA ASN A 49 -13.14 -19.12 3.76
C ASN A 49 -12.86 -17.85 2.94
N ILE A 50 -13.02 -16.65 3.53
CA ILE A 50 -12.70 -15.39 2.86
C ILE A 50 -11.83 -14.51 3.77
N TRP A 51 -10.94 -13.72 3.17
CA TRP A 51 -10.24 -12.66 3.90
C TRP A 51 -11.15 -11.45 4.09
N LYS A 52 -11.31 -11.03 5.34
CA LYS A 52 -12.04 -9.82 5.72
C LYS A 52 -11.08 -8.77 6.21
N LYS A 53 -11.15 -7.58 5.63
CA LYS A 53 -10.41 -6.41 6.11
C LYS A 53 -10.95 -6.01 7.47
N VAL A 54 -10.06 -5.71 8.41
CA VAL A 54 -10.41 -5.23 9.75
C VAL A 54 -9.90 -3.80 9.96
N ASP A 55 -10.64 -3.02 10.74
CA ASP A 55 -10.21 -1.71 11.24
C ASP A 55 -9.34 -1.85 12.49
N THR A 56 -8.90 -0.71 13.03
CA THR A 56 -8.00 -0.65 14.19
C THR A 56 -8.61 -1.30 15.44
N GLU A 57 -9.89 -1.03 15.73
CA GLU A 57 -10.55 -1.53 16.92
C GLU A 57 -10.72 -3.05 16.87
N LYS A 58 -11.24 -3.55 15.75
CA LYS A 58 -11.42 -4.99 15.53
C LYS A 58 -10.08 -5.72 15.51
N ALA A 59 -9.05 -5.15 14.87
CA ALA A 59 -7.71 -5.71 14.83
C ALA A 59 -7.14 -5.90 16.25
N ASN A 60 -7.18 -4.84 17.07
CA ASN A 60 -6.71 -4.89 18.45
C ASN A 60 -7.50 -5.90 19.30
N THR A 61 -8.82 -5.94 19.13
CA THR A 61 -9.70 -6.86 19.86
C THR A 61 -9.37 -8.31 19.55
N VAL A 62 -9.25 -8.64 18.25
CA VAL A 62 -8.94 -10.01 17.79
C VAL A 62 -7.60 -10.47 18.33
N LEU A 63 -6.55 -9.64 18.24
CA LEU A 63 -5.24 -10.05 18.74
C LEU A 63 -5.22 -10.20 20.25
N LYS A 64 -5.77 -9.25 21.01
CA LYS A 64 -5.81 -9.35 22.48
C LYS A 64 -6.53 -10.60 22.97
N GLN A 65 -7.61 -10.99 22.28
CA GLN A 65 -8.44 -12.12 22.71
C GLN A 65 -7.93 -13.48 22.23
N TYR A 66 -7.46 -13.58 20.98
CA TYR A 66 -7.17 -14.88 20.35
C TYR A 66 -5.69 -15.09 20.02
N TYR A 67 -4.92 -14.02 19.84
CA TYR A 67 -3.52 -14.08 19.40
C TYR A 67 -2.63 -13.10 20.17
N PRO A 68 -2.60 -13.17 21.52
CA PRO A 68 -1.87 -12.20 22.33
C PRO A 68 -0.36 -12.19 22.07
N GLN A 69 0.19 -13.27 21.51
CA GLN A 69 1.60 -13.34 21.09
C GLN A 69 1.98 -12.29 20.04
N TYR A 70 1.01 -11.75 19.29
CA TYR A 70 1.25 -10.70 18.30
C TYR A 70 1.05 -9.28 18.85
N CYS A 71 0.61 -9.13 20.10
CA CYS A 71 0.60 -7.84 20.79
C CYS A 71 2.01 -7.56 21.32
N TYR A 72 2.61 -6.42 20.94
CA TYR A 72 3.98 -6.10 21.28
C TYR A 72 4.11 -4.68 21.84
N GLN A 73 4.89 -4.54 22.92
CA GLN A 73 5.28 -3.25 23.46
C GLN A 73 6.70 -2.94 22.97
N SER A 74 6.82 -1.99 22.06
CA SER A 74 8.14 -1.58 21.58
C SER A 74 8.85 -0.71 22.58
N LYS A 75 10.06 -1.11 22.95
CA LYS A 75 10.98 -0.27 23.71
C LYS A 75 11.56 0.86 22.86
N GLN A 76 11.65 0.66 21.55
CA GLN A 76 12.22 1.63 20.62
C GLN A 76 11.29 2.81 20.36
N PHE A 77 10.00 2.54 20.20
CA PHE A 77 9.00 3.55 19.87
C PHE A 77 8.14 3.96 21.06
N GLU A 78 8.36 3.35 22.23
CA GLU A 78 7.57 3.57 23.46
C GLU A 78 6.06 3.44 23.23
N ALA A 79 5.67 2.56 22.30
CA ALA A 79 4.29 2.41 21.85
C ALA A 79 3.92 0.92 21.71
N SER A 80 2.65 0.62 21.95
CA SER A 80 2.09 -0.70 21.65
C SER A 80 1.73 -0.77 20.16
N PHE A 81 2.24 -1.78 19.47
CA PHE A 81 1.79 -2.14 18.12
C PHE A 81 1.91 -3.65 17.93
N HIS A 82 1.57 -4.16 16.74
CA HIS A 82 1.60 -5.60 16.52
C HIS A 82 2.99 -6.01 16.03
N ALA A 83 3.48 -7.16 16.46
CA ALA A 83 4.73 -7.69 15.95
C ALA A 83 4.63 -9.20 15.76
N VAL A 84 5.15 -9.68 14.63
CA VAL A 84 5.16 -11.11 14.30
C VAL A 84 6.61 -11.58 14.29
N ALA A 85 6.91 -12.65 15.03
CA ALA A 85 8.24 -13.25 15.02
C ALA A 85 8.53 -13.81 13.62
N VAL A 86 9.77 -13.66 13.14
CA VAL A 86 10.15 -14.13 11.79
C VAL A 86 9.79 -15.61 11.55
N PRO A 87 9.96 -16.54 12.51
CA PRO A 87 9.54 -17.93 12.33
C PRO A 87 8.03 -18.15 12.14
N ASP A 88 7.18 -17.22 12.59
CA ASP A 88 5.72 -17.33 12.46
C ASP A 88 5.20 -16.83 11.10
N ILE A 89 6.08 -16.28 10.27
CA ILE A 89 5.73 -15.72 8.95
C ILE A 89 5.83 -16.83 7.91
N ILE A 90 4.67 -17.32 7.44
CA ILE A 90 4.61 -18.34 6.39
C ILE A 90 4.63 -17.75 4.98
N LYS A 91 4.33 -16.46 4.84
CA LYS A 91 4.35 -15.79 3.55
C LYS A 91 4.62 -14.30 3.68
N HIS A 92 5.52 -13.82 2.83
CA HIS A 92 5.86 -12.42 2.68
C HIS A 92 5.37 -11.94 1.31
N TYR A 93 4.39 -11.04 1.31
CA TYR A 93 3.86 -10.41 0.12
C TYR A 93 4.61 -9.11 -0.18
N ARG A 94 5.31 -9.10 -1.32
CA ARG A 94 6.19 -8.02 -1.72
C ARG A 94 5.61 -7.21 -2.89
N PRO A 95 5.44 -5.89 -2.76
CA PRO A 95 4.82 -5.07 -3.79
C PRO A 95 5.53 -5.12 -5.15
N GLU A 96 6.86 -5.14 -5.18
CA GLU A 96 7.66 -5.17 -6.41
C GLU A 96 7.51 -6.49 -7.18
N GLU A 97 7.35 -7.61 -6.47
CA GLU A 97 7.07 -8.92 -7.05
C GLU A 97 5.64 -8.99 -7.56
N ARG A 98 4.68 -8.47 -6.77
CA ARG A 98 3.27 -8.43 -7.18
C ARG A 98 3.06 -7.62 -8.46
N LEU A 99 3.58 -6.39 -8.53
CA LEU A 99 3.43 -5.55 -9.72
C LEU A 99 3.99 -6.25 -10.97
N HIS A 100 5.18 -6.85 -10.86
CA HIS A 100 5.79 -7.59 -11.95
C HIS A 100 4.91 -8.77 -12.40
N SER A 101 4.41 -9.57 -11.46
CA SER A 101 3.55 -10.72 -11.78
C SER A 101 2.24 -10.32 -12.47
N VAL A 102 1.63 -9.19 -12.07
CA VAL A 102 0.36 -8.72 -12.65
C VAL A 102 0.56 -8.19 -14.07
N LEU A 103 1.69 -7.53 -14.34
CA LEU A 103 2.00 -6.98 -15.67
C LEU A 103 2.46 -8.04 -16.69
N GLN A 104 2.81 -9.25 -16.24
CA GLN A 104 3.25 -10.36 -17.12
C GLN A 104 2.11 -11.20 -17.71
N ARG A 105 0.86 -10.90 -17.35
CA ARG A 105 -0.33 -11.61 -17.82
C ARG A 105 -1.45 -10.65 -18.13
N GLU A 106 -2.47 -11.15 -18.82
CA GLU A 106 -3.70 -10.38 -19.03
C GLU A 106 -4.38 -10.04 -17.68
N PRO A 107 -4.99 -8.84 -17.57
CA PRO A 107 -5.70 -8.42 -16.37
C PRO A 107 -6.95 -9.28 -16.17
N THR A 108 -7.19 -9.71 -14.93
CA THR A 108 -8.33 -10.59 -14.60
C THR A 108 -9.54 -9.85 -14.06
N ASP A 109 -9.43 -8.55 -13.80
CA ASP A 109 -10.52 -7.70 -13.34
C ASP A 109 -10.36 -6.23 -13.81
N GLU A 110 -11.40 -5.43 -13.56
CA GLU A 110 -11.46 -4.01 -13.96
C GLU A 110 -10.36 -3.15 -13.32
N ILE A 111 -9.89 -3.46 -12.10
CA ILE A 111 -8.84 -2.70 -11.42
C ILE A 111 -7.47 -3.04 -12.03
N GLU A 112 -7.22 -4.31 -12.33
CA GLU A 112 -6.01 -4.73 -13.04
C GLU A 112 -5.97 -4.14 -14.46
N GLN A 113 -7.10 -4.07 -15.18
CA GLN A 113 -7.16 -3.40 -16.49
C GLN A 113 -6.73 -1.93 -16.39
N LYS A 114 -7.18 -1.22 -15.35
CA LYS A 114 -6.79 0.18 -15.10
C LYS A 114 -5.31 0.30 -14.69
N LEU A 115 -4.79 -0.63 -13.91
CA LEU A 115 -3.36 -0.71 -13.60
C LEU A 115 -2.51 -0.91 -14.88
N HIS A 116 -2.92 -1.83 -15.75
CA HIS A 116 -2.28 -2.10 -17.04
C HIS A 116 -2.27 -0.87 -17.97
N LYS A 117 -3.26 0.01 -17.87
CA LYS A 117 -3.26 1.32 -18.55
C LYS A 117 -2.37 2.35 -17.85
N LEU A 118 -2.39 2.40 -16.53
CA LEU A 118 -1.68 3.39 -15.73
C LEU A 118 -0.16 3.28 -15.83
N ILE A 119 0.39 2.07 -15.73
CA ILE A 119 1.86 1.88 -15.70
C ILE A 119 2.54 2.38 -16.98
N PRO A 120 2.08 2.04 -18.20
CA PRO A 120 2.66 2.60 -19.43
C PRO A 120 2.60 4.13 -19.52
N ILE A 121 1.56 4.76 -18.97
CA ILE A 121 1.47 6.23 -18.89
C ILE A 121 2.59 6.77 -18.01
N LEU A 122 2.75 6.24 -16.79
CA LEU A 122 3.81 6.67 -15.87
C LEU A 122 5.21 6.47 -16.49
N VAL A 123 5.45 5.32 -17.12
CA VAL A 123 6.72 5.03 -17.81
C VAL A 123 7.00 6.01 -18.94
N ARG A 124 5.98 6.39 -19.73
CA ARG A 124 6.11 7.40 -20.80
C ARG A 124 6.62 8.74 -20.28
N TYR A 125 6.23 9.13 -19.06
CA TYR A 125 6.69 10.35 -18.41
C TYR A 125 7.95 10.16 -17.56
N GLY A 126 8.66 9.04 -17.75
CA GLY A 126 10.00 8.81 -17.23
C GLY A 126 10.08 7.97 -15.96
N VAL A 127 8.98 7.40 -15.46
CA VAL A 127 9.03 6.55 -14.26
C VAL A 127 9.70 5.21 -14.56
N ASP A 128 10.70 4.83 -13.76
CA ASP A 128 11.28 3.48 -13.84
C ASP A 128 10.37 2.47 -13.16
N CYS A 129 9.73 1.61 -13.96
CA CYS A 129 8.86 0.55 -13.46
C CYS A 129 9.57 -0.45 -12.53
N ASN A 130 10.90 -0.56 -12.62
CA ASN A 130 11.68 -1.44 -11.72
C ASN A 130 11.69 -0.95 -10.28
N LEU A 131 11.47 0.35 -10.06
CA LEU A 131 11.40 1.02 -8.75
C LEU A 131 9.95 1.18 -8.26
N LEU A 132 9.00 0.51 -8.90
CA LEU A 132 7.60 0.48 -8.49
C LEU A 132 7.21 -0.86 -7.86
N GLY A 133 6.19 -0.81 -7.01
CA GLY A 133 5.49 -1.97 -6.51
C GLY A 133 3.99 -1.71 -6.34
N LEU A 134 3.21 -2.79 -6.22
CA LEU A 134 1.76 -2.77 -6.05
C LEU A 134 1.39 -3.26 -4.65
N THR A 135 0.80 -2.40 -3.82
CA THR A 135 0.43 -2.70 -2.43
C THR A 135 -1.10 -2.71 -2.23
N GLY A 136 -1.56 -2.62 -0.98
CA GLY A 136 -2.96 -2.50 -0.63
C GLY A 136 -3.74 -3.79 -0.89
N SER A 137 -5.00 -3.67 -1.27
CA SER A 137 -5.86 -4.83 -1.55
C SER A 137 -5.35 -5.68 -2.72
N MET A 138 -4.73 -5.03 -3.71
CA MET A 138 -4.17 -5.70 -4.88
C MET A 138 -2.93 -6.55 -4.57
N LEU A 139 -2.21 -6.27 -3.47
CA LEU A 139 -1.05 -7.05 -3.03
C LEU A 139 -1.39 -8.51 -2.75
N ILE A 140 -2.58 -8.73 -2.19
CA ILE A 140 -3.08 -10.03 -1.74
C ILE A 140 -4.29 -10.51 -2.55
N ASN A 141 -4.52 -9.91 -3.73
CA ASN A 141 -5.62 -10.23 -4.63
C ASN A 141 -7.02 -10.13 -3.98
N GLN A 142 -7.24 -9.11 -3.14
CA GLN A 142 -8.51 -8.83 -2.44
C GLN A 142 -9.16 -7.53 -2.89
N GLN A 143 -8.74 -6.98 -4.04
CA GLN A 143 -9.37 -5.82 -4.66
C GLN A 143 -10.82 -6.12 -5.06
N ARG A 144 -11.63 -5.07 -5.01
CA ARG A 144 -13.03 -5.04 -5.46
C ARG A 144 -13.19 -3.91 -6.48
N LYS A 145 -14.34 -3.85 -7.15
CA LYS A 145 -14.65 -2.83 -8.17
C LYS A 145 -14.43 -1.37 -7.74
N ASN A 146 -14.57 -1.08 -6.45
CA ASN A 146 -14.37 0.25 -5.86
C ASN A 146 -13.01 0.43 -5.15
N SER A 147 -12.06 -0.48 -5.37
CA SER A 147 -10.73 -0.38 -4.75
C SER A 147 -9.87 0.66 -5.46
N ASP A 148 -9.10 1.41 -4.66
CA ASP A 148 -8.01 2.24 -5.13
C ASP A 148 -6.86 1.36 -5.69
N ILE A 149 -6.05 1.92 -6.58
CA ILE A 149 -4.74 1.35 -6.97
C ILE A 149 -3.67 1.98 -6.08
N ASP A 150 -3.05 1.20 -5.20
CA ASP A 150 -1.99 1.69 -4.30
C ASP A 150 -0.61 1.25 -4.83
N LEU A 151 0.18 2.22 -5.27
CA LEU A 151 1.55 2.01 -5.73
C LEU A 151 2.56 2.45 -4.67
N VAL A 152 3.66 1.70 -4.60
CA VAL A 152 4.86 2.12 -3.87
C VAL A 152 5.95 2.49 -4.85
N VAL A 153 6.77 3.46 -4.47
CA VAL A 153 7.95 3.91 -5.21
C VAL A 153 9.16 3.81 -4.28
N TYR A 154 10.16 3.04 -4.69
CA TYR A 154 11.37 2.81 -3.90
C TYR A 154 12.40 3.90 -4.17
N GLY A 155 12.79 4.61 -3.11
CA GLY A 155 13.79 5.67 -3.17
C GLY A 155 13.24 7.07 -3.46
N ARG A 156 13.94 8.08 -2.92
CA ARG A 156 13.49 9.48 -2.94
C ARG A 156 13.53 10.09 -4.34
N GLU A 157 14.59 9.88 -5.12
CA GLU A 157 14.64 10.42 -6.48
C GLU A 157 13.51 9.86 -7.35
N ALA A 158 13.30 8.54 -7.31
CA ALA A 158 12.24 7.88 -8.05
C ALA A 158 10.84 8.38 -7.64
N PHE A 159 10.62 8.60 -6.34
CA PHE A 159 9.36 9.17 -5.85
C PHE A 159 9.13 10.60 -6.37
N LEU A 160 10.15 11.45 -6.35
CA LEU A 160 10.06 12.81 -6.92
C LEU A 160 9.79 12.78 -8.43
N GLN A 161 10.48 11.91 -9.16
CA GLN A 161 10.26 11.71 -10.60
C GLN A 161 8.84 11.21 -10.89
N THR A 162 8.31 10.30 -10.07
CA THR A 162 6.94 9.80 -10.21
C THR A 162 5.91 10.90 -9.98
N ARG A 163 6.12 11.77 -8.99
CA ARG A 163 5.25 12.94 -8.76
C ARG A 163 5.26 13.91 -9.94
N GLN A 164 6.44 14.14 -10.54
CA GLN A 164 6.56 14.96 -11.75
C GLN A 164 5.87 14.30 -12.96
N ALA A 165 5.94 12.98 -13.09
CA ALA A 165 5.24 12.24 -14.13
C ALA A 165 3.72 12.38 -14.00
N VAL A 166 3.18 12.23 -12.78
CA VAL A 166 1.76 12.48 -12.49
C VAL A 166 1.36 13.92 -12.83
N GLN A 167 2.17 14.89 -12.44
CA GLN A 167 1.92 16.31 -12.76
C GLN A 167 1.84 16.56 -14.27
N LYS A 168 2.78 16.02 -15.06
CA LYS A 168 2.79 16.18 -16.53
C LYS A 168 1.59 15.49 -17.18
N ALA A 169 1.30 14.26 -16.78
CA ALA A 169 0.16 13.50 -17.30
C ALA A 169 -1.19 14.18 -16.99
N LEU A 170 -1.31 14.83 -15.83
CA LEU A 170 -2.47 15.67 -15.48
C LEU A 170 -2.55 16.93 -16.35
N ALA A 171 -1.44 17.61 -16.59
CA ALA A 171 -1.40 18.82 -17.42
C ALA A 171 -1.81 18.53 -18.88
N GLU A 172 -1.48 17.35 -19.38
CA GLU A 172 -1.86 16.87 -20.72
C GLU A 172 -3.22 16.14 -20.74
N SER A 173 -3.95 16.11 -19.62
CA SER A 173 -5.26 15.44 -19.50
C SER A 173 -5.26 13.94 -19.87
N ILE A 174 -4.10 13.27 -19.77
CA ILE A 174 -3.96 11.82 -19.99
C ILE A 174 -4.52 11.04 -18.79
N ILE A 175 -4.44 11.63 -17.60
CA ILE A 175 -5.08 11.18 -16.37
C ILE A 175 -5.89 12.33 -15.78
N ASN A 176 -6.78 12.03 -14.84
CA ASN A 176 -7.65 13.04 -14.25
C ASN A 176 -7.25 13.33 -12.80
N LYS A 177 -7.53 14.56 -12.34
CA LYS A 177 -7.58 14.80 -10.89
C LYS A 177 -8.69 13.95 -10.26
N LEU A 178 -8.65 13.80 -8.95
CA LEU A 178 -9.80 13.22 -8.25
C LEU A 178 -11.04 14.07 -8.54
N SER A 179 -12.15 13.41 -8.90
CA SER A 179 -13.46 14.07 -8.94
C SER A 179 -13.85 14.52 -7.53
N THR A 180 -14.84 15.42 -7.42
CA THR A 180 -15.35 15.84 -6.11
C THR A 180 -15.73 14.64 -5.24
N ALA A 181 -16.45 13.67 -5.79
CA ALA A 181 -16.84 12.45 -5.07
C ALA A 181 -15.64 11.61 -4.61
N LEU A 182 -14.59 11.46 -5.44
CA LEU A 182 -13.37 10.75 -5.04
C LEU A 182 -12.58 11.52 -3.97
N MET A 183 -12.59 12.86 -4.03
CA MET A 183 -11.94 13.69 -3.02
C MET A 183 -12.70 13.68 -1.69
N GLU A 184 -14.03 13.70 -1.72
CA GLU A 184 -14.89 13.57 -0.53
C GLU A 184 -14.70 12.22 0.16
N ASP A 185 -14.71 11.12 -0.60
CA ASP A 185 -14.39 9.79 -0.05
C ASP A 185 -12.96 9.75 0.53
N ASN A 186 -11.98 10.37 -0.16
CA ASN A 186 -10.61 10.48 0.34
C ASN A 186 -10.52 11.30 1.66
N TYR A 187 -11.31 12.36 1.78
CA TYR A 187 -11.41 13.21 2.97
C TYR A 187 -12.06 12.47 4.14
N ASN A 188 -13.22 11.86 3.93
CA ASN A 188 -14.01 11.16 4.95
C ASN A 188 -13.25 9.99 5.59
N ARG A 189 -12.32 9.35 4.86
CA ARG A 189 -11.47 8.28 5.39
C ARG A 189 -10.40 8.74 6.38
N ARG A 190 -10.09 10.05 6.45
CA ARG A 190 -8.99 10.58 7.27
C ARG A 190 -9.44 11.25 8.56
N SER A 191 -10.74 11.58 8.70
CA SER A 191 -11.33 12.21 9.90
C SER A 191 -10.42 13.29 10.50
N GLY A 192 -9.99 14.25 9.67
CA GLY A 192 -9.05 15.29 10.07
C GLY A 192 -9.74 16.56 10.58
N GLU A 193 -8.95 17.46 11.16
CA GLU A 193 -9.40 18.78 11.63
C GLU A 193 -9.54 19.82 10.51
N LEU A 194 -8.99 19.54 9.34
CA LEU A 194 -9.02 20.43 8.18
C LEU A 194 -10.42 20.47 7.55
N SER A 195 -10.80 21.62 7.01
CA SER A 195 -11.96 21.70 6.11
C SER A 195 -11.73 20.91 4.81
N PHE A 196 -12.81 20.58 4.11
CA PHE A 196 -12.74 19.90 2.82
C PHE A 196 -11.88 20.66 1.79
N ASP A 197 -11.98 21.99 1.75
CA ASP A 197 -11.23 22.82 0.80
C ASP A 197 -9.73 22.84 1.11
N GLU A 198 -9.37 23.01 2.39
CA GLU A 198 -7.97 22.94 2.82
C GLU A 198 -7.37 21.57 2.53
N PHE A 199 -8.09 20.50 2.90
CA PHE A 199 -7.67 19.14 2.62
C PHE A 199 -7.46 18.90 1.11
N SER A 200 -8.42 19.33 0.29
CA SER A 200 -8.38 19.17 -1.17
C SER A 200 -7.21 19.92 -1.79
N TRP A 201 -6.93 21.14 -1.33
CA TRP A 201 -5.77 21.91 -1.78
C TRP A 201 -4.46 21.19 -1.41
N HIS A 202 -4.35 20.70 -0.17
CA HIS A 202 -3.18 19.98 0.32
C HIS A 202 -2.93 18.66 -0.41
N GLU A 203 -3.97 17.89 -0.75
CA GLU A 203 -3.80 16.64 -1.50
C GLU A 203 -3.41 16.90 -2.95
N ASN A 204 -4.09 17.83 -3.64
CA ASN A 204 -3.85 18.10 -5.06
C ASN A 204 -2.43 18.62 -5.34
N ARG A 205 -1.88 19.50 -4.48
CA ARG A 205 -0.53 20.05 -4.68
C ARG A 205 0.60 19.02 -4.54
N LYS A 206 0.31 17.85 -3.95
CA LYS A 206 1.32 16.81 -3.73
C LYS A 206 1.57 16.01 -5.00
N PHE A 207 0.60 15.86 -5.90
CA PHE A 207 0.69 14.92 -7.04
C PHE A 207 1.01 13.49 -6.60
N ASN A 208 0.56 13.12 -5.39
CA ASN A 208 0.70 11.76 -4.84
C ASN A 208 -0.55 10.92 -5.10
N ASN A 209 -1.61 11.51 -5.64
CA ASN A 209 -2.83 10.83 -6.04
C ASN A 209 -3.39 11.49 -7.30
N ALA A 210 -4.11 10.69 -8.08
CA ALA A 210 -4.90 11.10 -9.22
C ALA A 210 -5.90 9.99 -9.54
N ALA A 211 -6.58 10.08 -10.68
CA ALA A 211 -7.53 9.08 -11.15
C ALA A 211 -7.22 8.63 -12.59
N ILE A 212 -7.42 7.35 -12.85
CA ILE A 212 -7.42 6.72 -14.17
C ILE A 212 -8.76 6.03 -14.37
N ASP A 213 -9.49 6.37 -15.44
CA ASP A 213 -10.81 5.80 -15.76
C ASP A 213 -11.77 5.77 -14.53
N GLY A 214 -11.82 6.88 -13.79
CA GLY A 214 -12.66 7.04 -12.60
C GLY A 214 -12.20 6.27 -11.35
N THR A 215 -11.06 5.56 -11.40
CA THR A 215 -10.45 4.89 -10.23
C THR A 215 -9.31 5.72 -9.69
N LYS A 216 -9.39 6.03 -8.39
CA LYS A 216 -8.31 6.68 -7.65
C LYS A 216 -7.09 5.77 -7.57
N TYR A 217 -5.91 6.35 -7.76
CA TYR A 217 -4.64 5.71 -7.41
C TYR A 217 -3.79 6.61 -6.52
N ASN A 218 -2.98 6.00 -5.67
CA ASN A 218 -2.04 6.68 -4.78
C ASN A 218 -0.62 6.18 -5.04
N ILE A 219 0.36 7.08 -4.94
CA ILE A 219 1.79 6.73 -4.89
C ILE A 219 2.33 7.05 -3.49
N CYS A 220 3.05 6.10 -2.90
CA CYS A 220 3.73 6.27 -1.62
C CYS A 220 5.22 5.96 -1.77
N MET A 221 6.06 6.72 -1.08
CA MET A 221 7.49 6.41 -1.03
C MET A 221 7.74 5.27 -0.02
N VAL A 222 8.63 4.35 -0.40
CA VAL A 222 9.33 3.44 0.52
C VAL A 222 10.80 3.82 0.46
N CYS A 223 11.39 4.08 1.63
CA CYS A 223 12.76 4.55 1.77
C CYS A 223 13.77 3.42 1.53
#